data_AF-A0A259NBV9-F1
#
_entry.id   AF-A0A259NBV9-F1
#
_cell.length_a   1.000
_cell.length_b   1.000
_cell.length_c   1.000
_cell.angle_alpha   90.00
_cell.angle_beta   90.00
_cell.angle_gamma   90.00
#
_symmetry.space_group_name_H-M   'P 1'
#
loop_
_entity.id
_entity.type
_entity.pdbx_description
1 polymer ?
#
loop_
_entity_poly.entity_id
_entity_poly.type
_entity_poly.pdbx_seq_one_letter_code
_entity_poly.pdbx_strand_id
1 'polypeptide(L)'
;MKFLAYLGWQMFVIWLGLGVGFSMQVIERVKVPLPAEQCQALSSHADPEGGRCLFEARAEGNMDRTWTLSALSDPGSSIRLTQPTMLYDPKDWRMIGGTLSVSALIFVLLALSLAPLGFELWQRGVIGQKHRGEVA
;
A
#
# COMPACT_ATOMS: atom_id res chain seq x y z
N MET A 1 18.73 -25.47 -6.64
CA MET A 1 18.88 -24.04 -6.26
C MET A 1 17.98 -23.10 -7.04
N LYS A 2 17.86 -23.22 -8.37
CA LYS A 2 16.98 -22.35 -9.19
C LYS A 2 15.52 -22.31 -8.71
N PHE A 3 14.91 -23.46 -8.39
CA PHE A 3 13.53 -23.53 -7.89
C PHE A 3 13.28 -22.67 -6.64
N LEU A 4 14.21 -22.69 -5.67
CA LEU A 4 14.12 -21.85 -4.47
C LEU A 4 14.25 -20.36 -4.80
N ALA A 5 15.07 -20.01 -5.79
CA ALA A 5 15.19 -18.63 -6.26
C ALA A 5 13.88 -18.15 -6.93
N TYR A 6 13.21 -19.01 -7.71
CA TYR A 6 11.88 -18.71 -8.25
C TYR A 6 10.85 -18.49 -7.15
N LEU A 7 10.79 -19.38 -6.15
CA LEU A 7 9.87 -19.21 -5.01
C LEU A 7 10.17 -17.93 -4.23
N GLY A 8 11.44 -17.66 -3.93
CA GLY A 8 11.86 -16.42 -3.26
C GLY A 8 11.48 -15.18 -4.05
N TRP A 9 11.63 -15.21 -5.37
CA TRP A 9 11.21 -14.12 -6.24
C TRP A 9 9.70 -13.89 -6.20
N GLN A 10 8.89 -14.95 -6.30
CA GLN A 10 7.43 -14.80 -6.24
C GLN A 10 6.97 -14.26 -4.88
N MET A 11 7.55 -14.74 -3.78
CA MET A 11 7.28 -14.20 -2.45
C MET A 11 7.63 -12.72 -2.34
N PHE A 12 8.75 -12.29 -2.93
CA PHE A 12 9.15 -10.89 -2.97
C PHE A 12 8.16 -10.03 -3.78
N VAL A 13 7.76 -10.49 -4.97
CA VAL A 13 6.78 -9.77 -5.82
C VAL A 13 5.43 -9.64 -5.11
N ILE A 14 4.94 -10.71 -4.46
CA ILE A 14 3.71 -10.67 -3.67
C ILE A 14 3.85 -9.69 -2.50
N TRP A 15 4.95 -9.76 -1.75
CA TRP A 15 5.21 -8.86 -0.62
C TRP A 15 5.21 -7.39 -1.05
N LEU A 16 5.86 -7.08 -2.18
CA LEU A 16 5.90 -5.75 -2.76
C LEU A 16 4.50 -5.29 -3.19
N GLY A 17 3.75 -6.15 -3.88
CA GLY A 17 2.38 -5.86 -4.29
C GLY A 17 1.44 -5.56 -3.13
N LEU A 18 1.52 -6.33 -2.05
CA LEU A 18 0.77 -6.08 -0.83
C LEU A 18 1.16 -4.76 -0.15
N GLY A 19 2.47 -4.44 -0.11
CA GLY A 19 2.96 -3.18 0.47
C GLY A 19 2.47 -1.96 -0.30
N VAL A 20 2.62 -1.97 -1.63
CA VAL A 20 2.16 -0.88 -2.50
C VAL A 20 0.63 -0.78 -2.46
N GLY A 21 -0.07 -1.91 -2.58
CA GLY A 21 -1.53 -1.94 -2.52
C GLY A 21 -2.09 -1.42 -1.19
N PHE A 22 -1.39 -1.67 -0.07
CA PHE A 22 -1.74 -1.06 1.21
C PHE A 22 -1.50 0.45 1.22
N SER A 23 -0.35 0.91 0.72
CA SER A 23 -0.03 2.36 0.68
C SER A 23 -0.95 3.17 -0.24
N MET A 24 -1.62 2.52 -1.18
CA MET A 24 -2.59 3.16 -2.05
C MET A 24 -3.95 3.37 -1.39
N GLN A 25 -4.21 2.77 -0.23
CA GLN A 25 -5.50 2.90 0.43
C GLN A 25 -5.65 4.24 1.13
N VAL A 26 -6.77 4.91 0.85
CA VAL A 26 -7.17 6.15 1.52
C VAL A 26 -8.62 6.01 1.96
N ILE A 27 -8.90 6.46 3.17
CA ILE A 27 -10.24 6.57 3.72
C ILE A 27 -10.45 8.05 4.03
N GLU A 28 -11.33 8.71 3.26
CA GLU A 28 -11.51 10.16 3.32
C GLU A 28 -12.04 10.65 4.66
N ARG A 29 -12.96 9.87 5.26
CA ARG A 29 -13.52 10.15 6.58
C ARG A 29 -13.54 8.87 7.40
N VAL A 30 -12.77 8.88 8.47
CA VAL A 30 -12.72 7.82 9.47
C VAL A 30 -12.90 8.40 10.86
N LYS A 31 -13.58 7.63 11.70
CA LYS A 31 -13.73 7.87 13.13
C LYS A 31 -12.84 6.88 13.87
N VAL A 32 -11.84 7.40 14.58
CA VAL A 32 -10.89 6.59 15.34
C VAL A 32 -11.08 6.86 16.83
N PRO A 33 -11.45 5.85 17.63
CA PRO A 33 -11.50 6.01 19.08
C PRO A 33 -10.06 6.10 19.61
N LEU A 34 -9.72 7.24 20.20
CA LEU A 34 -8.39 7.46 20.79
C LEU A 34 -8.46 7.47 22.33
N PRO A 35 -7.37 7.03 23.02
CA PRO A 35 -7.24 7.21 24.46
C PRO A 35 -7.18 8.70 24.85
N ALA A 36 -7.64 9.03 26.06
CA ALA A 36 -7.68 10.41 26.58
C ALA A 36 -6.38 11.22 26.39
N GLU A 37 -5.24 10.58 26.60
CA GLU A 37 -3.91 11.20 26.49
C GLU A 37 -3.58 11.67 25.07
N GLN A 38 -3.99 10.90 24.05
CA GLN A 38 -3.78 11.23 22.64
C GLN A 38 -4.83 12.24 22.16
N CYS A 39 -6.04 12.19 22.71
CA CYS A 39 -7.09 13.17 22.46
C CYS A 39 -6.70 14.58 22.87
N GLN A 40 -6.07 14.75 24.04
CA GLN A 40 -5.61 16.06 24.52
C GLN A 40 -4.52 16.66 23.63
N ALA A 41 -3.69 15.81 23.02
CA ALA A 41 -2.63 16.24 22.10
C ALA A 41 -3.17 16.60 20.70
N LEU A 42 -4.28 16.00 20.27
CA LEU A 42 -4.78 16.13 18.89
C LEU A 42 -6.04 16.97 18.72
N SER A 43 -6.81 17.23 19.77
CA SER A 43 -8.12 17.87 19.63
C SER A 43 -8.38 18.97 20.65
N SER A 44 -8.83 20.12 20.13
CA SER A 44 -9.52 21.20 20.82
C SER A 44 -10.99 20.88 21.14
N HIS A 45 -11.47 19.70 20.75
CA HIS A 45 -12.86 19.23 20.89
C HIS A 45 -12.87 17.87 21.60
N ALA A 46 -12.38 17.84 22.84
CA ALA A 46 -12.59 16.70 23.72
C ALA A 46 -14.08 16.59 24.06
N ASP A 47 -14.63 15.38 23.97
CA ASP A 47 -15.96 15.05 24.45
C ASP A 47 -16.03 15.41 25.96
N PRO A 48 -16.91 16.33 26.38
CA PRO A 48 -16.92 16.85 27.75
C PRO A 48 -17.26 15.79 28.82
N GLU A 49 -17.74 14.61 28.45
CA GLU A 49 -18.22 13.59 29.40
C GLU A 49 -17.36 12.33 29.59
N GLY A 50 -16.17 12.23 28.99
CA GLY A 50 -15.12 11.36 29.58
C GLY A 50 -14.25 10.52 28.65
N GLY A 51 -12.94 10.69 28.84
CA GLY A 51 -11.93 9.63 28.76
C GLY A 51 -11.57 9.03 27.39
N ARG A 52 -12.42 9.20 26.36
CA ARG A 52 -12.19 8.71 25.00
C ARG A 52 -12.77 9.72 24.04
N CYS A 53 -11.99 10.15 23.06
CA CYS A 53 -12.50 10.99 21.97
C CYS A 53 -12.65 10.15 20.71
N LEU A 54 -13.67 10.51 19.93
CA LEU A 54 -13.84 10.00 18.58
C LEU A 54 -13.16 10.99 17.63
N PHE A 55 -11.95 10.67 17.18
CA PHE A 55 -11.17 11.53 16.30
C PHE A 55 -11.62 11.35 14.85
N GLU A 56 -12.14 12.42 14.24
CA GLU A 56 -12.50 12.44 12.82
C GLU A 56 -11.30 12.86 11.97
N ALA A 57 -10.85 11.94 11.11
CA ALA A 57 -9.65 12.12 10.31
C ALA A 57 -9.82 11.54 8.91
N ARG A 58 -8.88 11.89 8.03
CA ARG A 58 -8.58 11.15 6.81
C ARG A 58 -7.47 10.15 7.13
N ALA A 59 -7.63 8.90 6.74
CA ALA A 59 -6.61 7.86 6.93
C ALA A 59 -5.94 7.50 5.61
N GLU A 60 -4.61 7.41 5.63
CA GLU A 60 -3.80 7.00 4.47
C GLU A 60 -2.87 5.86 4.88
N GLY A 61 -2.85 4.79 4.08
CA GLY A 61 -1.95 3.67 4.29
C GLY A 61 -0.51 4.04 3.90
N ASN A 62 0.46 3.56 4.66
CA ASN A 62 1.88 3.73 4.36
C ASN A 62 2.54 2.40 3.97
N MET A 63 3.66 2.47 3.25
CA MET A 63 4.38 1.28 2.78
C MET A 63 4.91 0.37 3.92
N ASP A 64 5.11 0.93 5.12
CA ASP A 64 5.49 0.19 6.34
C ASP A 64 4.28 -0.42 7.08
N ARG A 65 3.09 -0.43 6.46
CA ARG A 65 1.83 -0.97 7.01
C ARG A 65 1.27 -0.20 8.21
N THR A 66 1.67 1.05 8.37
CA THR A 66 1.07 1.97 9.34
C THR A 66 0.05 2.88 8.65
N TRP A 67 -0.82 3.50 9.43
CA TRP A 67 -1.79 4.47 8.94
C TRP A 67 -1.42 5.86 9.40
N THR A 68 -1.40 6.82 8.49
CA THR A 68 -1.33 8.25 8.81
C THR A 68 -2.76 8.77 8.91
N LEU A 69 -3.12 9.34 10.05
CA LEU A 69 -4.40 9.98 10.29
C LEU A 69 -4.20 11.49 10.30
N SER A 70 -4.82 12.20 9.37
CA SER A 70 -4.76 13.66 9.29
C SER A 70 -6.10 14.25 9.73
N ALA A 71 -6.08 15.21 10.66
CA ALA A 71 -7.32 15.83 11.15
C ALA A 71 -8.05 16.54 9.99
N LEU A 72 -9.36 16.32 9.88
CA LEU A 72 -10.18 17.01 8.87
C LEU A 72 -10.36 18.50 9.19
N SER A 73 -10.35 18.85 10.48
CA SER A 73 -10.51 20.22 10.97
C SER A 73 -9.22 21.03 10.92
N ASP A 74 -8.06 20.38 10.93
CA ASP A 74 -6.75 21.03 10.90
C ASP A 74 -5.75 20.22 10.04
N PRO A 75 -5.54 20.61 8.78
CA PRO A 75 -4.70 19.85 7.84
C PRO A 75 -3.21 19.79 8.24
N GLY A 76 -2.77 20.52 9.27
CA GLY A 76 -1.41 20.42 9.82
C GLY A 76 -1.23 19.34 10.88
N SER A 77 -2.31 18.83 11.47
CA SER A 77 -2.25 17.84 12.55
C SER A 77 -2.39 16.43 11.99
N SER A 78 -1.35 15.61 12.16
CA SER A 78 -1.40 14.19 11.79
C SER A 78 -0.72 13.30 12.82
N ILE A 79 -1.23 12.08 12.96
CA ILE A 79 -0.62 11.01 13.75
C ILE A 79 -0.43 9.76 12.94
N ARG A 80 0.60 8.99 13.28
CA ARG A 80 0.88 7.71 12.67
C ARG A 80 0.60 6.60 13.67
N LEU A 81 -0.28 5.68 13.31
CA LEU A 81 -0.69 4.58 14.17
C LEU A 81 -0.49 3.24 13.45
N THR A 82 -0.05 2.25 14.23
CA THR A 82 0.01 0.87 13.76
C THR A 82 -1.34 0.23 14.04
N GLN A 83 -2.08 -0.11 12.99
CA GLN A 83 -3.36 -0.84 13.06
C GLN A 83 -4.41 -0.22 14.01
N PRO A 84 -4.79 1.05 13.85
CA PRO A 84 -5.85 1.63 14.67
C PRO A 84 -7.21 0.99 14.33
N THR A 85 -8.11 0.99 15.31
CA THR A 85 -9.52 0.66 15.05
C THR A 85 -10.16 1.82 14.29
N MET A 86 -10.76 1.54 13.15
CA MET A 86 -11.31 2.55 12.24
C MET A 86 -12.78 2.29 12.00
N LEU A 87 -13.62 3.30 12.22
CA LEU A 87 -15.04 3.29 11.88
C LEU A 87 -15.24 4.21 10.68
N TYR A 88 -15.60 3.66 9.53
CA TYR A 88 -15.81 4.42 8.30
C TYR A 88 -16.96 3.84 7.47
N ASP A 89 -17.57 4.66 6.63
CA ASP A 89 -18.54 4.21 5.64
C ASP A 89 -17.76 3.63 4.45
N PRO A 90 -18.09 2.43 3.93
CA PRO A 90 -17.43 1.86 2.77
C PRO A 90 -17.32 2.80 1.55
N LYS A 91 -18.23 3.77 1.39
CA LYS A 91 -18.17 4.77 0.31
C LYS A 91 -17.00 5.75 0.43
N ASP A 92 -16.46 5.94 1.64
CA ASP A 92 -15.36 6.85 1.92
C ASP A 92 -13.98 6.19 1.68
N TRP A 93 -13.97 4.87 1.47
CA TRP A 93 -12.77 4.12 1.11
C TRP A 93 -12.51 4.18 -0.39
N ARG A 94 -11.26 4.47 -0.77
CA ARG A 94 -10.80 4.41 -2.15
C ARG A 94 -9.32 4.09 -2.24
N MET A 95 -8.92 3.61 -3.41
CA MET A 95 -7.52 3.51 -3.81
C MET A 95 -7.09 4.81 -4.51
N ILE A 96 -5.91 5.33 -4.17
CA ILE A 96 -5.31 6.49 -4.85
C ILE A 96 -5.16 6.18 -6.34
N GLY A 97 -5.72 7.08 -7.17
CA GLY A 97 -5.78 6.93 -8.63
C GLY A 97 -6.78 5.89 -9.13
N GLY A 98 -7.59 5.31 -8.24
CA GLY A 98 -8.73 4.46 -8.56
C GLY A 98 -8.38 3.22 -9.37
N THR A 99 -9.32 2.77 -10.21
CA THR A 99 -9.19 1.54 -11.00
C THR A 99 -7.98 1.54 -11.93
N LEU A 100 -7.60 2.70 -12.46
CA LEU A 100 -6.45 2.82 -13.37
C LEU A 100 -5.15 2.44 -12.67
N SER A 101 -4.90 3.02 -11.49
CA SER A 101 -3.68 2.74 -10.73
C SER A 101 -3.64 1.30 -10.23
N VAL A 102 -4.78 0.75 -9.80
CA VAL A 102 -4.88 -0.66 -9.39
C VAL A 102 -4.58 -1.58 -10.58
N SER A 103 -5.11 -1.26 -11.77
CA SER A 103 -4.84 -2.04 -12.98
C SER A 103 -3.36 -1.99 -13.35
N ALA A 104 -2.75 -0.81 -13.33
CA ALA A 104 -1.32 -0.64 -13.59
C ALA A 104 -0.46 -1.45 -12.61
N LEU A 105 -0.79 -1.44 -11.32
CA LEU A 105 -0.11 -2.26 -10.32
C LEU A 105 -0.20 -3.75 -10.65
N ILE A 106 -1.38 -4.25 -11.01
CA ILE A 106 -1.57 -5.66 -11.40
C ILE A 106 -0.70 -6.02 -12.61
N PHE A 107 -0.69 -5.20 -13.66
CA PHE A 107 0.13 -5.45 -14.84
C PHE A 107 1.63 -5.46 -14.53
N VAL A 108 2.10 -4.53 -13.68
CA VAL A 108 3.51 -4.49 -13.24
C VAL A 108 3.85 -5.75 -12.43
N LEU A 109 2.99 -6.18 -11.51
CA LEU A 109 3.22 -7.39 -10.72
C LEU A 109 3.24 -8.65 -11.59
N LEU A 110 2.37 -8.74 -12.59
CA LEU A 110 2.38 -9.83 -13.57
C LEU A 110 3.68 -9.84 -14.38
N ALA A 111 4.12 -8.69 -14.87
CA ALA A 111 5.38 -8.56 -15.61
C ALA A 111 6.58 -8.98 -14.74
N LEU A 112 6.63 -8.52 -13.48
CA LEU A 112 7.67 -8.92 -12.53
C LEU A 112 7.62 -10.42 -12.22
N SER A 113 6.43 -10.99 -12.06
CA SER A 113 6.26 -12.43 -11.81
C SER A 113 6.82 -13.27 -12.97
N LEU A 114 6.66 -12.82 -14.21
CA LEU A 114 7.13 -13.51 -15.41
C LEU A 114 8.59 -13.17 -15.79
N ALA A 115 9.18 -12.14 -15.20
CA ALA A 115 10.54 -11.68 -15.56
C ALA A 115 11.62 -12.78 -15.50
N PRO A 116 11.65 -13.67 -14.48
CA PRO A 116 12.61 -14.76 -14.44
C PRO A 116 12.48 -15.74 -15.61
N LEU A 117 11.24 -16.05 -16.03
CA LEU A 117 10.96 -16.92 -17.18
C LEU A 117 11.38 -16.24 -18.49
N GLY A 118 11.04 -14.96 -18.66
CA GLY A 118 11.44 -14.17 -19.82
C GLY A 118 12.96 -14.08 -19.95
N PHE A 119 13.67 -13.91 -18.84
CA PHE A 119 15.13 -13.89 -18.80
C PHE A 119 15.73 -15.25 -19.21
N GLU A 120 15.18 -16.37 -18.73
CA GLU A 120 15.64 -17.69 -19.17
C GLU A 120 15.42 -17.94 -20.67
N LEU A 121 14.26 -17.55 -21.20
CA LEU A 121 13.95 -17.69 -22.63
C LEU A 121 14.86 -16.83 -23.50
N TRP A 122 15.20 -15.63 -23.02
CA TRP A 122 16.17 -14.74 -23.67
C TRP A 122 17.59 -15.33 -23.65
N GLN A 123 18.06 -15.85 -22.51
CA GLN A 123 19.37 -16.50 -22.43
C GLN A 123 19.48 -17.73 -23.34
N ARG A 124 18.38 -18.46 -23.54
CA ARG A 124 18.28 -19.60 -24.47
C ARG A 124 18.18 -19.17 -25.95
N GLY A 125 18.09 -17.87 -26.24
CA GLY A 125 17.99 -17.35 -27.61
C GLY A 125 16.64 -17.60 -28.28
N VAL A 126 15.61 -17.96 -27.50
CA VAL A 126 14.24 -18.18 -27.99
C VAL A 126 13.54 -16.84 -28.21
N ILE A 127 13.82 -15.88 -27.35
CA ILE A 127 13.33 -14.50 -27.44
C ILE A 127 14.54 -13.62 -27.73
N GLY A 128 14.46 -12.79 -28.80
CA GLY A 128 15.57 -11.99 -29.30
C GLY A 128 16.50 -12.80 -30.21
N GLN A 129 16.45 -12.51 -31.52
CA GLN A 129 17.34 -13.17 -32.49
C GLN A 129 18.80 -12.93 -32.10
N LYS A 130 19.46 -14.00 -31.67
CA LYS A 130 20.92 -14.05 -31.68
C LYS A 130 21.32 -14.25 -33.14
N HIS A 131 21.46 -13.15 -33.89
CA HIS A 131 22.16 -13.16 -35.18
C HIS A 131 23.61 -13.56 -34.91
N ARG A 132 23.85 -14.87 -34.84
CA ARG A 132 25.19 -15.43 -34.89
C ARG A 132 25.56 -15.43 -36.36
N GLY A 133 26.15 -14.33 -36.82
CA GLY A 133 26.82 -14.31 -38.12
C GLY A 133 27.91 -15.36 -38.09
N GLU A 134 27.68 -16.49 -38.75
CA GLU A 134 28.77 -17.30 -39.28
C GLU A 134 29.37 -16.49 -40.41
N VAL A 135 30.53 -15.89 -40.16
CA VAL A 135 31.40 -15.43 -41.24
C VAL A 135 32.34 -16.60 -41.52
N ALA A 136 32.15 -17.17 -42.70
CA ALA A 136 32.99 -18.19 -43.31
C ALA A 136 34.42 -17.69 -43.55
#